data_AF-A0A3P8KP30-F1
#
_entry.id   AF-A0A3P8KP30-F1
#
_cell.length_a   1.000
_cell.length_b   1.000
_cell.length_c   1.000
_cell.angle_alpha   90.00
_cell.angle_beta   90.00
_cell.angle_gamma   90.00
#
_symmetry.space_group_name_H-M   'P 1'
#
loop_
_entity.id
_entity.type
_entity.pdbx_description
1 polymer ?
#
loop_
_entity_poly.entity_id
_entity_poly.type
_entity_poly.pdbx_seq_one_letter_code
_entity_poly.pdbx_strand_id
1 'polypeptide(L)' 'MNATLDTIAAHGIHAVTHRKIACCAEVPLGSLTYYFSGIDALIEEAFCIFTVEMSAQYQQFFAEVSSRDEACDAIAELIF' A
#
# COMPACT_ATOMS: atom_id res chain seq x y z
N MET A 1 4.63 -2.47 -7.15
CA MET A 1 3.34 -1.89 -6.72
C MET A 1 3.54 -0.99 -5.51
N ASN A 2 4.50 -1.31 -4.64
CA ASN A 2 4.97 -0.42 -3.57
C ASN A 2 5.31 0.98 -4.11
N ALA A 3 6.03 1.09 -5.23
CA ALA A 3 6.29 2.38 -5.89
C ALA A 3 5.02 3.19 -6.23
N THR A 4 3.87 2.55 -6.48
CA THR A 4 2.58 3.24 -6.64
C THR A 4 2.13 3.85 -5.32
N LEU A 5 2.11 3.07 -4.23
CA LEU A 5 1.74 3.55 -2.88
C LEU A 5 2.70 4.63 -2.40
N ASP A 6 4.01 4.48 -2.65
CA ASP A 6 5.02 5.48 -2.34
C ASP A 6 4.77 6.78 -3.11
N THR A 7 4.40 6.67 -4.39
CA THR A 7 4.02 7.84 -5.21
C THR A 7 2.76 8.51 -4.67
N ILE A 8 1.76 7.73 -4.24
CA ILE A 8 0.52 8.24 -3.63
C ILE A 8 0.85 8.93 -2.29
N ALA A 9 1.66 8.32 -1.44
CA ALA A 9 2.06 8.87 -0.14
C ALA A 9 2.85 10.18 -0.29
N ALA A 10 3.76 10.24 -1.27
CA ALA A 10 4.60 11.41 -1.51
C ALA A 10 3.89 12.56 -2.24
N HIS A 11 2.89 12.26 -3.08
CA HIS A 11 2.33 13.25 -4.01
C HIS A 11 0.81 13.39 -3.99
N GLY A 12 0.11 12.54 -3.26
CA GLY A 12 -1.34 12.44 -3.27
C GLY A 12 -1.88 11.71 -4.50
N ILE A 13 -3.05 11.07 -4.34
CA ILE A 13 -3.66 10.22 -5.37
C ILE A 13 -3.91 10.95 -6.70
N HIS A 14 -4.30 12.22 -6.66
CA HIS A 14 -4.58 13.03 -7.85
C HIS A 14 -3.33 13.36 -8.69
N ALA A 15 -2.14 13.29 -8.11
CA ALA A 15 -0.89 13.58 -8.80
C ALA A 15 -0.26 12.33 -9.44
N VAL A 16 -0.90 11.17 -9.32
CA VAL A 16 -0.36 9.89 -9.79
C VAL A 16 -0.72 9.67 -11.25
N THR A 17 0.29 9.34 -12.05
CA THR A 17 0.17 9.02 -13.48
C THR A 17 1.07 7.84 -13.82
N HIS A 18 0.78 7.11 -14.90
CA HIS A 18 1.64 6.01 -15.36
C HIS A 18 3.11 6.43 -15.50
N ARG A 19 3.36 7.62 -16.05
CA ARG A 19 4.73 8.14 -16.21
C ARG A 19 5.42 8.37 -14.88
N LYS A 20 4.70 8.88 -13.88
CA LYS A 20 5.26 9.16 -12.55
C LYS A 20 5.58 7.85 -11.82
N ILE A 21 4.66 6.89 -11.86
CA ILE A 21 4.87 5.56 -11.28
C ILE A 21 6.03 4.84 -11.98
N ALA A 22 6.10 4.88 -13.31
CA ALA A 22 7.18 4.25 -14.06
C ALA A 22 8.55 4.83 -13.67
N CYS A 23 8.62 6.15 -13.46
CA CYS A 23 9.81 6.84 -12.97
C CYS A 23 10.18 6.37 -11.55
N CYS A 24 9.23 6.37 -10.62
CA CYS A 24 9.46 5.94 -9.22
C CYS A 24 9.78 4.45 -9.10
N ALA A 25 9.24 3.61 -9.99
CA ALA A 25 9.50 2.18 -10.03
C ALA A 25 10.74 1.81 -10.87
N GLU A 26 11.39 2.79 -11.52
CA GLU A 26 12.53 2.59 -12.42
C GLU A 26 12.26 1.58 -13.55
N VAL A 27 11.03 1.57 -14.08
CA VAL A 27 10.60 0.69 -15.18
C VAL A 27 10.22 1.48 -16.44
N PRO A 28 10.29 0.87 -17.63
CA PRO A 28 9.76 1.49 -18.84
C PRO A 28 8.25 1.76 -18.72
N LEU A 29 7.80 2.92 -19.23
CA LEU A 29 6.37 3.25 -19.29
C LEU A 29 5.54 2.15 -19.99
N GLY A 30 6.10 1.56 -21.06
CA GLY A 30 5.45 0.50 -21.82
C GLY A 30 5.13 -0.75 -21.01
N SER A 31 5.88 -1.03 -19.95
CA SER A 31 5.62 -2.16 -19.06
C SER A 31 4.31 -1.95 -18.29
N LEU A 32 4.07 -0.76 -17.75
CA LEU A 32 2.83 -0.49 -17.02
C LEU A 32 1.60 -0.57 -17.93
N THR A 33 1.69 -0.04 -19.15
CA THR A 33 0.59 -0.10 -20.12
C THR A 33 0.35 -1.50 -20.69
N TYR A 34 1.32 -2.40 -20.55
CA TYR A 34 1.19 -3.80 -20.95
C TYR A 34 0.52 -4.63 -19.85
N TYR A 35 0.89 -4.41 -18.58
CA TYR A 35 0.37 -5.20 -17.45
C TYR A 35 -0.94 -4.66 -16.87
N PHE A 36 -1.25 -3.39 -17.07
CA PHE A 36 -2.44 -2.75 -16.48
C PHE A 36 -3.29 -2.08 -17.56
N SER A 37 -4.60 -2.24 -17.44
CA SER A 37 -5.59 -1.62 -18.34
C SER A 37 -5.70 -0.11 -18.17
N GLY A 38 -5.17 0.44 -17.07
CA GLY A 38 -5.16 1.86 -16.78
C GLY A 38 -4.65 2.19 -15.38
N ILE A 39 -4.72 3.48 -15.04
CA ILE A 39 -4.22 3.98 -13.76
C ILE A 39 -5.03 3.46 -12.58
N ASP A 40 -6.35 3.31 -12.77
CA ASP A 40 -7.25 2.80 -11.73
C ASP A 40 -6.94 1.35 -11.38
N ALA A 41 -6.71 0.48 -12.37
CA ALA A 41 -6.34 -0.92 -12.14
C ALA A 41 -5.01 -1.04 -11.38
N LEU A 42 -4.07 -0.14 -11.66
CA LEU A 42 -2.79 -0.11 -10.99
C LEU A 42 -2.89 0.41 -9.54
N ILE A 43 -3.78 1.38 -9.29
CA ILE A 43 -4.11 1.85 -7.94
C ILE A 43 -4.83 0.75 -7.15
N GLU A 44 -5.84 0.12 -7.74
CA GLU A 44 -6.62 -0.96 -7.13
C GLU A 44 -5.73 -2.10 -6.65
N GLU A 45 -4.88 -2.61 -7.53
CA GLU A 45 -3.98 -3.71 -7.20
C GLU A 45 -2.96 -3.29 -6.13
N ALA A 46 -2.47 -2.05 -6.17
CA ALA A 46 -1.56 -1.53 -5.14
C ALA A 46 -2.23 -1.48 -3.76
N PHE A 47 -3.48 -1.02 -3.69
CA PHE A 47 -4.27 -1.04 -2.45
C PHE A 47 -4.67 -2.45 -2.01
N CYS A 48 -4.90 -3.37 -2.95
CA CYS A 48 -5.17 -4.77 -2.64
C CYS A 48 -4.00 -5.40 -1.90
N ILE A 49 -2.78 -5.25 -2.44
CA ILE A 49 -1.54 -5.73 -1.80
C ILE A 49 -1.36 -5.07 -0.43
N PHE A 50 -1.51 -3.74 -0.36
CA PHE A 50 -1.40 -3.01 0.90
C PHE A 50 -2.36 -3.53 1.98
N THR A 51 -3.62 -3.80 1.60
CA THR A 51 -4.64 -4.31 2.51
C THR A 51 -4.29 -5.71 3.01
N VAL A 52 -3.76 -6.57 2.14
CA VAL A 52 -3.32 -7.92 2.52
C VAL A 52 -2.13 -7.86 3.48
N GLU A 53 -1.12 -7.05 3.17
CA GLU A 53 0.07 -6.88 4.02
C GLU A 53 -0.30 -6.31 5.39
N MET A 54 -1.12 -5.26 5.41
CA MET A 54 -1.56 -4.64 6.65
C MET A 54 -2.42 -5.60 7.49
N SER A 55 -3.32 -6.37 6.88
CA SER A 55 -4.09 -7.41 7.56
C SER A 55 -3.20 -8.45 8.23
N ALA A 56 -2.15 -8.92 7.54
CA ALA A 56 -1.19 -9.86 8.09
C ALA A 56 -0.40 -9.26 9.27
N GLN A 57 0.03 -8.00 9.16
CA GLN A 57 0.71 -7.29 10.25
C GLN A 57 -0.19 -7.17 11.48
N TYR A 58 -1.45 -6.77 11.31
CA TYR A 58 -2.43 -6.73 12.40
C TYR A 58 -2.59 -8.11 13.05
N GLN A 59 -2.78 -9.16 12.26
CA GLN A 59 -2.94 -10.52 12.80
C GLN A 59 -1.73 -10.95 13.64
N GLN A 60 -0.51 -10.66 13.16
CA GLN A 60 0.71 -10.96 13.90
C GLN A 60 0.81 -10.14 15.19
N PHE A 61 0.48 -8.86 15.12
CA PHE A 61 0.58 -7.94 16.24
C PHE A 61 -0.41 -8.27 17.37
N PHE A 62 -1.61 -8.74 17.01
CA PHE A 62 -2.62 -9.22 17.97
C PHE A 62 -2.46 -10.68 18.38
N ALA A 63 -1.48 -11.43 17.83
CA ALA A 63 -1.35 -12.87 18.08
C ALA A 63 -1.10 -13.21 19.57
N GLU A 64 -0.43 -12.32 20.29
CA GLU A 64 -0.11 -12.49 21.71
C GLU A 64 -1.03 -11.66 22.64
N VAL A 65 -1.96 -10.90 22.07
CA VAL A 65 -2.92 -10.08 22.82
C VAL A 65 -4.03 -10.96 23.37
N SER A 66 -4.11 -11.05 24.69
CA SER A 66 -5.03 -11.94 25.41
C SER A 66 -6.07 -11.20 26.26
N SER A 67 -5.92 -9.88 26.40
CA SER A 67 -6.82 -9.04 27.20
C SER A 67 -7.23 -7.75 26.47
N ARG A 68 -8.27 -7.10 26.99
CA ARG A 68 -8.76 -5.81 26.47
C ARG A 68 -7.73 -4.69 26.65
N ASP A 69 -7.01 -4.70 27.78
CA ASP A 69 -6.02 -3.67 28.08
C ASP A 69 -4.82 -3.81 27.12
N GLU A 70 -4.34 -5.04 26.91
CA GLU A 70 -3.32 -5.35 25.89
C GLU A 70 -3.77 -4.97 24.48
N ALA A 71 -5.05 -5.13 24.13
CA ALA A 71 -5.57 -4.70 22.84
C ALA A 71 -5.59 -3.18 22.68
N CYS A 72 -5.88 -2.43 23.74
CA CYS A 72 -5.81 -0.97 23.75
C CYS A 72 -4.37 -0.47 23.57
N ASP A 73 -3.42 -1.07 24.30
CA ASP A 73 -1.99 -0.74 24.19
C ASP A 73 -1.46 -1.08 22.78
N ALA A 74 -1.85 -2.24 22.27
CA ALA A 74 -1.54 -2.67 20.92
C ALA A 74 -2.04 -1.65 19.86
N ILE A 75 -3.30 -1.24 19.91
CA ILE A 75 -3.83 -0.25 18.95
C ILE A 75 -3.08 1.08 19.04
N ALA A 76 -2.69 1.49 20.25
CA ALA A 76 -1.94 2.73 20.44
C ALA A 76 -0.55 2.64 19.77
N GLU A 77 0.19 1.56 19.99
CA GLU A 77 1.51 1.34 19.37
C GLU A 77 1.45 1.30 17.85
N LEU A 78 0.35 0.83 17.26
CA LEU A 78 0.23 0.72 15.81
C LEU A 78 -0.01 2.06 15.10
N ILE A 79 -0.50 3.07 15.82
CA ILE A 79 -0.78 4.41 15.27
C ILE A 79 0.46 5.33 15.36
N PHE A 80 1.45 4.98 16.20
CA PHE A 80 2.67 5.78 16.46
C PHE A 80 3.90 5.23 15.73
#